data_AF-A0A0L0C039-F1
#
_entry.id   AF-A0A0L0C039-F1
#
_cell.length_a   1.000
_cell.length_b   1.000
_cell.length_c   1.000
_cell.angle_alpha   90.00
_cell.angle_beta   90.00
_cell.angle_gamma   90.00
#
_symmetry.space_group_name_H-M   'P 1'
#
loop_
_entity.id
_entity.type
_entity.pdbx_description
1 polymer ?
#
loop_
_entity_poly.entity_id
_entity_poly.type
_entity_poly.pdbx_seq_one_letter_code
_entity_poly.pdbx_strand_id
1 'polypeptide(L)'
;VTIPLLVDLKPTGSKGGDGKVRIVTNESSTLVETFFKLGSKLNTTKLANLDPLPEVDSIASSFGNVLYSAVGVRNQTQYDYATENIFECLQDLDNALAHSKYLAGDEISNLDVIFFPFLVRFDVAFTQLIHFTRARVSDFKNLYAYFLRLYNNDQIKSTVYIDQIRAGMMTPLYRNKFKIPYEIVPSLPYLEWLENN
;
A
#
# COMPACT_ATOMS: atom_id res chain seq x y z
N VAL A 1 11.75 -10.27 -12.78
CA VAL A 1 11.91 -8.86 -12.38
C VAL A 1 10.66 -8.44 -11.63
N THR A 2 10.78 -7.78 -10.48
CA THR A 2 9.63 -7.27 -9.70
C THR A 2 9.17 -5.92 -10.26
N ILE A 3 7.89 -5.61 -10.10
CA ILE A 3 7.31 -4.28 -10.37
C ILE A 3 7.23 -3.48 -9.07
N PRO A 4 7.15 -2.14 -9.11
CA PRO A 4 7.21 -1.26 -10.29
C PRO A 4 8.61 -1.20 -10.93
N LEU A 5 8.70 -0.70 -12.18
CA LEU A 5 9.96 -0.46 -12.89
C LEU A 5 9.99 0.96 -13.47
N LEU A 6 11.02 1.73 -13.13
CA LEU A 6 11.41 2.91 -13.89
C LEU A 6 12.51 2.52 -14.86
N VAL A 7 12.32 2.91 -16.11
CA VAL A 7 13.06 2.40 -17.23
C VAL A 7 13.54 3.56 -18.10
N ASP A 8 14.82 3.57 -18.44
CA ASP A 8 15.38 4.46 -19.44
C ASP A 8 15.23 3.82 -20.82
N LEU A 9 14.44 4.49 -21.66
CA LEU A 9 14.15 4.06 -23.03
C LEU A 9 15.28 4.44 -24.01
N LYS A 10 16.26 5.25 -23.59
CA LYS A 10 17.40 5.59 -24.45
C LYS A 10 18.34 4.39 -24.54
N PRO A 11 18.76 3.98 -25.75
CA PRO A 11 19.71 2.89 -25.91
C PRO A 11 21.03 3.23 -25.23
N THR A 12 21.56 2.32 -24.41
CA THR A 12 22.92 2.44 -23.89
C THR A 12 23.92 2.12 -25.00
N GLY A 13 24.37 3.15 -25.72
CA GLY A 13 25.52 3.08 -26.62
C GLY A 13 25.22 3.24 -28.10
N SER A 14 25.87 4.25 -28.70
CA SER A 14 25.99 4.47 -30.14
C SER A 14 26.46 3.22 -30.89
N LYS A 15 25.85 2.95 -32.05
CA LYS A 15 26.24 1.96 -33.07
C LYS A 15 26.35 0.49 -32.60
N GLY A 16 25.26 -0.26 -32.79
CA GLY A 16 25.33 -1.70 -33.08
C GLY A 16 25.27 -2.70 -31.91
N GLY A 17 24.88 -2.29 -30.70
CA GLY A 17 24.63 -3.21 -29.59
C GLY A 17 23.14 -3.39 -29.33
N ASP A 18 22.68 -4.64 -29.20
CA ASP A 18 21.28 -5.04 -28.95
C ASP A 18 20.56 -4.07 -28.01
N GLY A 19 19.42 -3.54 -28.45
CA GLY A 19 18.60 -2.52 -27.77
C GLY A 19 18.06 -2.91 -26.40
N LYS A 20 18.95 -3.16 -25.44
CA LYS A 20 18.63 -3.49 -24.06
C LYS A 20 18.23 -2.23 -23.33
N VAL A 21 16.97 -2.23 -22.96
CA VAL A 21 16.32 -1.26 -22.10
C VAL A 21 16.98 -1.27 -20.71
N ARG A 22 17.35 -0.09 -20.19
CA ARG A 22 18.02 0.03 -18.88
C ARG A 22 16.97 0.23 -17.78
N ILE A 23 16.96 -0.66 -16.79
CA ILE A 23 16.18 -0.46 -15.57
C ILE A 23 16.93 0.55 -14.70
N VAL A 24 16.27 1.66 -14.36
CA VAL A 24 16.79 2.70 -13.47
C VAL A 24 16.63 2.27 -12.02
N THR A 25 15.42 1.86 -11.64
CA THR A 25 15.11 1.31 -10.32
C THR A 25 13.85 0.46 -10.39
N ASN A 26 13.75 -0.51 -9.49
CA ASN A 26 12.55 -1.29 -9.20
C ASN A 26 12.08 -1.14 -7.74
N GLU A 27 12.63 -0.15 -7.03
CA GLU A 27 12.31 0.13 -5.63
C GLU A 27 11.22 1.21 -5.54
N SER A 28 10.05 0.82 -5.03
CA SER A 28 8.85 1.67 -5.01
C SER A 28 9.02 2.92 -4.15
N SER A 29 9.70 2.81 -3.00
CA SER A 29 9.97 3.93 -2.10
C SER A 29 10.83 4.99 -2.78
N THR A 30 11.89 4.57 -3.47
CA THR A 30 12.74 5.45 -4.28
C THR A 30 11.96 6.13 -5.40
N LEU A 31 11.00 5.44 -6.03
CA LEU A 31 10.17 6.04 -7.08
C LEU A 31 9.27 7.15 -6.54
N VAL A 32 8.59 6.90 -5.43
CA VAL A 32 7.74 7.92 -4.77
C VAL A 32 8.58 9.13 -4.43
N GLU A 33 9.71 8.95 -3.74
CA GLU A 33 10.62 10.04 -3.38
C GLU A 33 11.10 10.83 -4.61
N THR A 34 11.49 10.11 -5.67
CA THR A 34 11.96 10.71 -6.93
C THR A 34 10.87 11.54 -7.60
N PHE A 35 9.64 11.01 -7.71
CA PHE A 35 8.54 11.73 -8.36
C PHE A 35 8.05 12.92 -7.54
N PHE A 36 8.08 12.86 -6.20
CA PHE A 36 7.78 14.02 -5.37
C PHE A 36 8.83 15.12 -5.54
N LYS A 37 10.13 14.76 -5.51
CA LYS A 37 11.23 15.71 -5.77
C LYS A 37 11.14 16.35 -7.16
N LEU A 38 10.89 15.54 -8.19
CA LEU A 38 10.72 16.04 -9.56
C LEU A 38 9.47 16.90 -9.70
N GLY A 39 8.36 16.47 -9.11
CA GLY A 39 7.09 17.18 -9.16
C GLY A 39 7.19 18.58 -8.57
N SER A 40 7.82 18.70 -7.41
CA SER A 40 8.13 19.98 -6.75
C SER A 40 9.04 20.84 -7.63
N LYS A 41 10.13 20.27 -8.15
CA LYS A 41 11.09 20.98 -9.02
C LYS A 41 10.47 21.48 -10.32
N LEU A 42 9.54 20.71 -10.90
CA LEU A 42 8.85 21.04 -12.15
C LEU A 42 7.55 21.83 -11.93
N ASN A 43 7.17 22.09 -10.67
CA ASN A 43 5.90 22.71 -10.28
C ASN A 43 4.67 22.02 -10.89
N THR A 44 4.73 20.68 -10.98
CA THR A 44 3.67 19.83 -11.57
C THR A 44 2.79 19.14 -10.53
N THR A 45 3.18 19.21 -9.25
CA THR A 45 2.38 18.72 -8.14
C THR A 45 2.38 19.73 -7.00
N LYS A 46 1.23 19.86 -6.33
CA LYS A 46 1.12 20.58 -5.05
C LYS A 46 1.35 19.66 -3.85
N LEU A 47 1.57 18.36 -4.08
CA LEU A 47 1.80 17.39 -3.01
C LEU A 47 3.16 17.66 -2.36
N ALA A 48 3.14 17.80 -1.05
CA ALA A 48 4.33 18.11 -0.27
C ALA A 48 5.10 16.83 0.09
N ASN A 49 6.43 16.89 0.01
CA ASN A 49 7.29 15.87 0.59
C ASN A 49 7.53 16.29 2.05
N LEU A 50 6.76 15.71 2.97
CA LEU A 50 6.72 16.11 4.37
C LEU A 50 7.27 15.01 5.25
N ASP A 51 7.86 15.42 6.36
CA ASP A 51 8.20 14.49 7.43
C ASP A 51 6.90 14.03 8.11
N PRO A 52 6.82 12.75 8.52
CA PRO A 52 5.68 12.25 9.30
C PRO A 52 5.54 13.05 10.60
N LEU A 53 4.31 13.12 11.12
CA LEU A 53 4.13 13.49 12.52
C LEU A 53 4.95 12.52 13.38
N PRO A 54 5.60 12.96 14.49
CA PRO A 54 6.49 12.10 15.27
C PRO A 54 5.85 10.79 15.74
N GLU A 55 4.57 10.85 16.09
CA GLU A 55 3.75 9.68 16.45
C GLU A 55 3.49 8.75 15.26
N VAL A 56 3.37 9.29 14.05
CA VAL A 56 3.12 8.51 12.82
C VAL A 56 4.39 7.84 12.30
N ASP A 57 5.58 8.42 12.50
CA ASP A 57 6.84 7.89 11.99
C ASP A 57 7.16 6.49 12.56
N SER A 58 7.02 6.36 13.88
CA SER A 58 7.26 5.11 14.59
C SER A 58 6.22 4.05 14.24
N ILE A 59 4.95 4.46 14.07
CA ILE A 59 3.85 3.59 13.65
C ILE A 59 4.11 3.09 12.23
N ALA A 60 4.41 3.97 11.28
CA ALA A 60 4.64 3.60 9.88
C ALA A 60 5.83 2.65 9.72
N SER A 61 6.91 2.89 10.47
CA SER A 61 8.08 2.00 10.50
C SER A 61 7.73 0.62 11.07
N SER A 62 7.04 0.56 12.20
CA SER A 62 6.58 -0.70 12.81
C SER A 62 5.65 -1.45 11.87
N PHE A 63 4.72 -0.74 11.29
CA PHE A 63 3.71 -1.25 10.38
C PHE A 63 4.32 -1.90 9.12
N GLY A 64 5.28 -1.24 8.47
CA GLY A 64 5.98 -1.80 7.30
C GLY A 64 6.72 -3.10 7.64
N ASN A 65 7.38 -3.14 8.81
CA ASN A 65 8.07 -4.33 9.30
C ASN A 65 7.11 -5.47 9.61
N VAL A 66 5.96 -5.18 10.23
CA VAL A 66 4.93 -6.17 10.55
C VAL A 66 4.33 -6.76 9.28
N LEU A 67 4.00 -5.94 8.28
CA LEU A 67 3.51 -6.40 6.99
C LEU A 67 4.48 -7.34 6.29
N TYR A 68 5.75 -6.97 6.24
CA TYR A 68 6.79 -7.80 5.64
C TYR A 68 6.91 -9.14 6.37
N SER A 69 6.84 -9.12 7.70
CA SER A 69 6.92 -10.31 8.55
C SER A 69 5.69 -11.21 8.42
N ALA A 70 4.48 -10.63 8.32
CA ALA A 70 3.21 -11.34 8.18
C ALA A 70 3.17 -12.24 6.94
N VAL A 71 3.78 -11.78 5.85
CA VAL A 71 3.89 -12.52 4.59
C VAL A 71 4.81 -13.76 4.71
N GLY A 72 5.62 -13.82 5.76
CA GLY A 72 6.62 -14.86 6.01
C GLY A 72 6.26 -15.86 7.11
N VAL A 73 5.14 -15.69 7.82
CA VAL A 73 4.79 -16.55 8.97
C VAL A 73 4.64 -18.02 8.57
N ARG A 74 5.11 -18.93 9.42
CA ARG A 74 5.07 -20.39 9.17
C ARG A 74 4.49 -21.20 10.33
N ASN A 75 4.15 -20.55 11.43
CA ASN A 75 3.54 -21.18 12.60
C ASN A 75 2.61 -20.22 13.33
N GLN A 76 1.82 -20.79 14.25
CA GLN A 76 0.79 -20.06 14.99
C GLN A 76 1.37 -18.90 15.82
N THR A 77 2.45 -19.12 16.56
CA THR A 77 3.05 -18.07 17.41
C THR A 77 3.49 -16.85 16.61
N GLN A 78 4.11 -17.05 15.45
CA GLN A 78 4.50 -15.97 14.55
C GLN A 78 3.27 -15.24 13.98
N TYR A 79 2.23 -15.98 13.65
CA TYR A 79 0.98 -15.42 13.16
C TYR A 79 0.26 -14.59 14.23
N ASP A 80 0.16 -15.09 15.46
CA ASP A 80 -0.45 -14.39 16.58
C ASP A 80 0.30 -13.09 16.88
N TYR A 81 1.63 -13.14 16.90
CA TYR A 81 2.45 -11.95 17.07
C TYR A 81 2.25 -10.94 15.93
N ALA A 82 2.29 -11.37 14.67
CA ALA A 82 2.06 -10.47 13.54
C ALA A 82 0.65 -9.85 13.56
N THR A 83 -0.35 -10.65 13.96
CA THR A 83 -1.74 -10.21 14.11
C THR A 83 -1.87 -9.18 15.22
N GLU A 84 -1.28 -9.39 16.39
CA GLU A 84 -1.35 -8.41 17.48
C GLU A 84 -0.74 -7.07 17.05
N ASN A 85 0.49 -7.10 16.53
CA ASN A 85 1.20 -5.87 16.16
C ASN A 85 0.52 -5.11 15.02
N ILE A 86 -0.07 -5.79 14.02
CA ILE A 86 -0.72 -5.06 12.92
C ILE A 86 -1.96 -4.32 13.42
N PHE A 87 -2.74 -4.94 14.30
CA PHE A 87 -3.96 -4.32 14.85
C PHE A 87 -3.63 -3.25 15.89
N GLU A 88 -2.54 -3.39 16.66
CA GLU A 88 -1.99 -2.33 17.51
C GLU A 88 -1.55 -1.13 16.65
N CYS A 89 -0.80 -1.35 15.56
CA CYS A 89 -0.41 -0.27 14.64
C CYS A 89 -1.63 0.44 14.03
N LEU A 90 -2.67 -0.29 13.65
CA LEU A 90 -3.91 0.31 13.11
C LEU A 90 -4.64 1.13 14.17
N GLN A 91 -4.66 0.68 15.42
CA GLN A 91 -5.27 1.40 16.53
C GLN A 91 -4.49 2.67 16.89
N ASP A 92 -3.17 2.60 16.91
CA ASP A 92 -2.31 3.77 17.15
C ASP A 92 -2.47 4.80 16.04
N LEU A 93 -2.56 4.33 14.79
CA LEU A 93 -2.79 5.20 13.65
C LEU A 93 -4.17 5.86 13.70
N ASP A 94 -5.19 5.13 14.11
CA ASP A 94 -6.54 5.67 14.34
C ASP A 94 -6.52 6.78 15.42
N ASN A 95 -5.73 6.59 16.48
CA ASN A 95 -5.57 7.60 17.53
C ASN A 95 -4.83 8.85 17.02
N ALA A 96 -3.74 8.69 16.28
CA ALA A 96 -3.00 9.82 15.70
C ALA A 96 -3.85 10.63 14.70
N LEU A 97 -4.65 9.93 13.88
CA LEU A 97 -5.57 10.55 12.93
C LEU A 97 -6.80 11.21 13.58
N ALA A 98 -6.96 11.13 14.90
CA ALA A 98 -7.94 11.93 15.62
C ALA A 98 -7.58 13.44 15.62
N HIS A 99 -6.29 13.75 15.45
CA HIS A 99 -5.74 15.10 15.58
C HIS A 99 -5.20 15.67 14.26
N SER A 100 -5.21 14.88 13.19
CA SER A 100 -4.67 15.25 11.88
C SER A 100 -5.54 14.71 10.74
N LYS A 101 -5.55 15.38 9.59
CA LYS A 101 -6.33 14.91 8.41
C LYS A 101 -5.61 13.81 7.64
N TYR A 102 -4.28 13.89 7.60
CA TYR A 102 -3.36 13.04 6.86
C TYR A 102 -2.12 12.74 7.72
N LEU A 103 -1.27 11.83 7.25
CA LEU A 103 -0.12 11.31 8.01
C LEU A 103 0.94 12.37 8.36
N ALA A 104 0.97 13.48 7.63
CA ALA A 104 1.86 14.61 7.86
C ALA A 104 1.12 15.92 8.22
N GLY A 105 -0.15 15.86 8.60
CA GLY A 105 -0.94 17.03 9.00
C GLY A 105 -2.18 17.29 8.13
N ASP A 106 -2.25 18.46 7.50
CA ASP A 106 -3.45 18.96 6.82
C ASP A 106 -3.49 18.72 5.29
N GLU A 107 -2.37 18.31 4.69
CA GLU A 107 -2.26 18.07 3.25
C GLU A 107 -1.79 16.64 2.94
N ILE A 108 -2.16 16.15 1.74
CA ILE A 108 -1.68 14.85 1.24
C ILE A 108 -0.18 14.93 0.96
N SER A 109 0.55 13.93 1.42
CA SER A 109 1.99 13.79 1.33
C SER A 109 2.42 12.47 0.68
N ASN A 110 3.73 12.28 0.52
CA ASN A 110 4.35 11.02 0.10
C ASN A 110 3.98 9.85 1.01
N LEU A 111 3.79 10.09 2.31
CA LEU A 111 3.44 9.05 3.27
C LEU A 111 2.06 8.46 2.97
N ASP A 112 1.09 9.31 2.67
CA ASP A 112 -0.27 8.89 2.35
C ASP A 112 -0.29 8.05 1.05
N VAL A 113 0.54 8.42 0.07
CA VAL A 113 0.71 7.67 -1.18
C VAL A 113 1.33 6.29 -0.95
N ILE A 114 2.26 6.16 -0.01
CA ILE A 114 2.88 4.88 0.35
C ILE A 114 1.92 4.01 1.14
N PHE A 115 1.13 4.60 2.03
CA PHE A 115 0.28 3.87 2.98
C PHE A 115 -1.08 3.48 2.40
N PHE A 116 -1.69 4.33 1.56
CA PHE A 116 -3.00 4.08 0.98
C PHE A 116 -3.14 2.72 0.25
N PRO A 117 -2.16 2.26 -0.56
CA PRO A 117 -2.19 0.95 -1.19
C PRO A 117 -2.41 -0.22 -0.21
N PHE A 118 -1.97 -0.09 1.04
CA PHE A 118 -2.26 -1.09 2.05
C PHE A 118 -3.73 -1.05 2.46
N LEU A 119 -4.26 0.12 2.84
CA LEU A 119 -5.62 0.23 3.37
C LEU A 119 -6.65 -0.24 2.36
N VAL A 120 -6.51 0.17 1.10
CA VAL A 120 -7.41 -0.24 0.02
C VAL A 120 -7.35 -1.74 -0.28
N ARG A 121 -6.27 -2.43 0.11
CA ARG A 121 -6.08 -3.88 -0.05
C ARG A 121 -6.42 -4.67 1.21
N PHE A 122 -6.57 -4.02 2.36
CA PHE A 122 -6.68 -4.71 3.63
C PHE A 122 -7.90 -5.64 3.67
N ASP A 123 -9.09 -5.07 3.51
CA ASP A 123 -10.35 -5.83 3.58
C ASP A 123 -10.60 -6.68 2.33
N VAL A 124 -10.10 -6.24 1.17
CA VAL A 124 -10.37 -6.91 -0.13
C VAL A 124 -9.36 -8.01 -0.47
N ALA A 125 -8.21 -8.04 0.20
CA ALA A 125 -7.12 -8.95 -0.14
C ALA A 125 -6.40 -9.55 1.09
N PHE A 126 -5.96 -8.74 2.05
CA PHE A 126 -5.10 -9.25 3.13
C PHE A 126 -5.82 -10.17 4.11
N THR A 127 -7.11 -9.92 4.36
CA THR A 127 -7.99 -10.85 5.11
C THR A 127 -7.96 -12.27 4.55
N GLN A 128 -7.79 -12.42 3.23
CA GLN A 128 -7.78 -13.71 2.55
C GLN A 128 -6.38 -14.31 2.38
N LEU A 129 -5.35 -13.48 2.15
CA LEU A 129 -3.97 -13.95 1.91
C LEU A 129 -3.20 -14.27 3.18
N ILE A 130 -3.35 -13.43 4.19
CA ILE A 130 -2.55 -13.47 5.42
C ILE A 130 -3.43 -13.56 6.66
N HIS A 131 -4.73 -13.81 6.49
CA HIS A 131 -5.71 -14.14 7.54
C HIS A 131 -5.96 -13.06 8.61
N PHE A 132 -5.55 -11.82 8.36
CA PHE A 132 -5.84 -10.69 9.24
C PHE A 132 -7.33 -10.36 9.25
N THR A 133 -8.06 -10.94 10.20
CA THR A 133 -9.54 -10.98 10.21
C THR A 133 -10.17 -10.40 11.49
N ARG A 134 -9.36 -9.91 12.44
CA ARG A 134 -9.82 -9.40 13.76
C ARG A 134 -10.73 -8.17 13.65
N ALA A 135 -10.46 -7.29 12.69
CA ALA A 135 -11.23 -6.07 12.42
C ALA A 135 -11.05 -5.66 10.96
N ARG A 136 -11.95 -4.85 10.44
CA ARG A 136 -11.88 -4.20 9.12
C ARG A 136 -11.32 -2.79 9.25
N VAL A 137 -10.90 -2.19 8.14
CA VAL A 137 -10.51 -0.76 8.13
C VAL A 137 -11.67 0.12 8.61
N SER A 138 -12.91 -0.24 8.27
CA SER A 138 -14.12 0.48 8.66
C SER A 138 -14.40 0.49 10.17
N ASP A 139 -13.78 -0.41 10.93
CA ASP A 139 -14.01 -0.52 12.36
C ASP A 139 -13.16 0.49 13.17
N PHE A 140 -12.21 1.18 12.50
CA PHE A 140 -11.37 2.25 13.06
C PHE A 140 -11.88 3.61 12.59
N LYS A 141 -12.45 4.42 13.48
CA LYS A 141 -13.23 5.62 13.12
C LYS A 141 -12.45 6.66 12.32
N ASN A 142 -11.31 7.09 12.83
CA ASN A 142 -10.51 8.17 12.24
C ASN A 142 -9.70 7.65 11.04
N LEU A 143 -9.20 6.42 11.14
CA LEU A 143 -8.51 5.72 10.05
C LEU A 143 -9.45 5.50 8.86
N TYR A 144 -10.70 5.11 9.10
CA TYR A 144 -11.69 4.94 8.04
C TYR A 144 -12.06 6.28 7.40
N ALA A 145 -12.22 7.33 8.20
CA ALA A 145 -12.44 8.68 7.67
C ALA A 145 -11.26 9.15 6.81
N TYR A 146 -10.02 8.87 7.24
CA TYR A 146 -8.79 9.11 6.46
C TYR A 146 -8.78 8.31 5.15
N PHE A 147 -9.08 7.01 5.22
CA PHE A 147 -9.17 6.15 4.05
C PHE A 147 -10.20 6.68 3.03
N LEU A 148 -11.41 7.03 3.48
CA LEU A 148 -12.46 7.56 2.62
C LEU A 148 -12.06 8.90 1.99
N ARG A 149 -11.38 9.79 2.71
CA ARG A 149 -10.86 11.05 2.15
C ARG A 149 -9.93 10.80 0.96
N LEU A 150 -9.05 9.80 1.07
CA LEU A 150 -8.13 9.44 -0.02
C LEU A 150 -8.85 8.69 -1.14
N TYR A 151 -9.68 7.69 -0.82
CA TYR A 151 -10.39 6.88 -1.80
C TYR A 151 -11.39 7.71 -2.63
N ASN A 152 -12.03 8.72 -2.04
CA ASN A 152 -12.98 9.59 -2.73
C ASN A 152 -12.30 10.72 -3.55
N ASN A 153 -10.97 10.79 -3.58
CA ASN A 153 -10.27 11.64 -4.53
C ASN A 153 -10.28 10.97 -5.91
N ASP A 154 -10.89 11.60 -6.92
CA ASP A 154 -11.06 11.02 -8.26
C ASP A 154 -9.75 10.53 -8.90
N GLN A 155 -8.65 11.25 -8.70
CA GLN A 155 -7.35 10.86 -9.27
C GLN A 155 -6.84 9.59 -8.60
N ILE A 156 -6.94 9.49 -7.27
CA ILE A 156 -6.56 8.28 -6.53
C ILE A 156 -7.48 7.12 -6.88
N LYS A 157 -8.80 7.35 -6.85
CA LYS A 157 -9.83 6.34 -7.15
C LYS A 157 -9.65 5.72 -8.53
N SER A 158 -9.30 6.53 -9.53
CA SER A 158 -9.04 6.07 -10.91
C SER A 158 -7.85 5.09 -11.04
N THR A 159 -7.04 4.96 -9.99
CA THR A 159 -5.91 4.00 -9.92
C THR A 159 -6.25 2.70 -9.18
N VAL A 160 -7.45 2.59 -8.60
CA VAL A 160 -7.86 1.43 -7.80
C VAL A 160 -8.72 0.48 -8.63
N TYR A 161 -8.12 -0.65 -9.02
CA TYR A 161 -8.79 -1.71 -9.77
C TYR A 161 -9.00 -2.94 -8.87
N ILE A 162 -10.14 -3.01 -8.19
CA ILE A 162 -10.43 -4.07 -7.19
C ILE A 162 -10.37 -5.47 -7.80
N ASP A 163 -10.91 -5.65 -9.00
CA ASP A 163 -10.85 -6.93 -9.70
C ASP A 163 -9.41 -7.35 -10.01
N GLN A 164 -8.54 -6.40 -10.37
CA GLN A 164 -7.12 -6.68 -10.60
C GLN A 164 -6.36 -6.94 -9.31
N ILE A 165 -6.68 -6.23 -8.22
CA ILE A 165 -6.12 -6.51 -6.89
C ILE A 165 -6.43 -7.96 -6.51
N ARG A 166 -7.69 -8.37 -6.65
CA ARG A 166 -8.15 -9.71 -6.27
C ARG A 166 -7.63 -10.80 -7.19
N ALA A 167 -7.68 -10.59 -8.51
CA ALA A 167 -7.10 -11.52 -9.48
C ALA A 167 -5.58 -11.65 -9.32
N GLY A 168 -4.89 -10.56 -8.98
CA GLY A 168 -3.46 -10.52 -8.71
C GLY A 168 -3.04 -11.50 -7.60
N MET A 169 -3.90 -11.71 -6.61
CA MET A 169 -3.67 -12.66 -5.52
C MET A 169 -3.64 -14.11 -6.00
N MET A 170 -4.28 -14.42 -7.15
CA MET A 170 -4.31 -15.77 -7.73
C MET A 170 -3.14 -16.07 -8.66
N THR A 171 -2.25 -15.09 -8.89
CA THR A 171 -1.04 -15.30 -9.70
C THR A 171 -0.19 -16.43 -9.10
N PRO A 172 0.59 -17.17 -9.93
CA PRO A 172 1.42 -18.27 -9.43
C PRO A 172 2.36 -17.87 -8.29
N LEU A 173 2.82 -16.61 -8.28
CA LEU A 173 3.66 -16.06 -7.22
C LEU A 173 2.97 -16.13 -5.84
N TYR A 174 1.78 -15.55 -5.74
CA TYR A 174 1.04 -15.48 -4.49
C TYR A 174 0.40 -16.82 -4.13
N ARG A 175 -0.16 -17.52 -5.11
CA ARG A 175 -0.73 -18.87 -4.95
C ARG A 175 0.28 -19.85 -4.35
N ASN A 176 1.49 -19.92 -4.91
CA ASN A 176 2.50 -20.86 -4.43
C ASN A 176 3.03 -20.50 -3.04
N LYS A 177 3.08 -19.19 -2.74
CA LYS A 177 3.54 -18.66 -1.45
C LYS A 177 2.53 -18.91 -0.34
N PHE A 178 1.26 -18.61 -0.59
CA PHE A 178 0.18 -18.66 0.41
C PHE A 178 -0.66 -19.94 0.33
N LYS A 179 -0.31 -20.87 -0.55
CA LYS A 179 -0.98 -22.18 -0.71
C LYS A 179 -2.49 -22.05 -0.93
N ILE A 180 -2.89 -21.06 -1.73
CA ILE A 180 -4.29 -20.80 -2.03
C ILE A 180 -4.86 -21.99 -2.81
N PRO A 181 -5.88 -22.69 -2.28
CA PRO A 181 -6.41 -23.89 -2.90
C PRO A 181 -7.37 -23.55 -4.06
N TYR A 182 -7.33 -24.37 -5.11
CA TYR A 182 -8.31 -24.39 -6.22
C TYR A 182 -8.52 -23.09 -7.01
N GLU A 183 -7.63 -22.10 -6.88
CA GLU A 183 -7.73 -20.81 -7.58
C GLU A 183 -9.02 -20.03 -7.29
N ILE A 184 -9.66 -20.32 -6.16
CA ILE A 184 -10.90 -19.67 -5.76
C ILE A 184 -10.57 -18.28 -5.22
N VAL A 185 -11.20 -17.25 -5.79
CA VAL A 185 -11.24 -15.90 -5.23
C VAL A 185 -12.44 -15.82 -4.27
N PRO A 186 -12.25 -15.76 -2.95
CA PRO A 186 -13.35 -15.71 -2.01
C PRO A 186 -14.18 -14.43 -2.17
N SER A 187 -15.47 -14.51 -1.88
CA SER A 187 -16.36 -13.35 -1.77
C SER A 187 -15.87 -12.37 -0.71
N LEU A 188 -16.15 -11.09 -0.90
CA LEU A 188 -15.82 -10.07 0.09
C LEU A 188 -16.90 -9.95 1.16
N PRO A 189 -16.56 -9.47 2.37
CA PRO A 189 -17.57 -8.92 3.25
C PRO A 189 -18.24 -7.71 2.58
N TYR A 190 -19.41 -7.30 3.10
CA TYR A 190 -20.00 -6.03 2.70
C TYR A 190 -19.04 -4.88 3.05
N LEU A 191 -18.71 -4.07 2.05
CA LEU A 191 -17.82 -2.91 2.16
C LEU A 191 -18.53 -1.71 1.55
N GLU A 192 -19.07 -0.84 2.39
CA GLU A 192 -19.85 0.34 1.98
C GLU A 192 -19.12 1.24 0.97
N TRP A 193 -17.79 1.37 1.12
CA TRP A 193 -16.96 2.19 0.22
C TRP A 193 -16.82 1.61 -1.20
N LEU A 194 -17.14 0.32 -1.40
CA LEU A 194 -17.20 -0.29 -2.73
C LEU A 194 -18.56 -0.10 -3.40
N GLU A 195 -19.63 -0.10 -2.61
CA GLU A 195 -21.02 -0.08 -3.10
C GLU A 195 -21.51 1.33 -3.46
N ASN A 196 -21.01 2.37 -2.79
CA ASN A 196 -21.40 3.77 -3.01
C ASN A 196 -20.73 4.41 -4.25
N ASN A 197 -20.56 3.63 -5.33
CA ASN A 197 -19.90 4.02 -6.58
C ASN A 197 -20.87 4.04 -7.77
#